data_AF-A0A173RSV4-F1
#
_entry.id   AF-A0A173RSV4-F1
#
_cell.length_a   1.000
_cell.length_b   1.000
_cell.length_c   1.000
_cell.angle_alpha   90.00
_cell.angle_beta   90.00
_cell.angle_gamma   90.00
#
_symmetry.space_group_name_H-M   'P 1'
#
loop_
_entity.id
_entity.type
_entity.pdbx_description
1 polymer ?
#
loop_
_entity_poly.entity_id
_entity_poly.type
_entity_poly.pdbx_seq_one_letter_code
_entity_poly.pdbx_strand_id
1 'polypeptide(L)'
;MTGNFLIQCKTRKMEVLQFLAVAFGSYVFGIIVMMIIRANTMEENECVTLGMLIAMAALVFVHFFGIIFSFVGEFNMAISMGATRRAYVGSYALFNMAELAGLELLLFVLGKIESALMRVIYPQCEVILDLTQYFQWKYLLAVIVGMTIVELFLGAVTLRFGMKAFWAIWAIWMFVTLVPAKLIENEALAAKMHQFGMQIGFGNIVQYLVVVGVIAAVIMAVLGWNFLKKQSVTV
;
A
#
# COMPACT_ATOMS: atom_id res chain seq x y z
N MET A 1 12.24 5.48 -23.53
CA MET A 1 11.73 5.16 -22.18
C MET A 1 12.81 5.29 -21.11
N THR A 2 14.03 4.81 -21.33
CA THR A 2 15.16 4.90 -20.37
C THR A 2 15.49 6.31 -19.90
N GLY A 3 15.49 7.32 -20.80
CA GLY A 3 15.72 8.72 -20.41
C GLY A 3 14.67 9.28 -19.44
N ASN A 4 13.39 8.98 -19.67
CA ASN A 4 12.31 9.44 -18.77
C ASN A 4 12.32 8.72 -17.43
N PHE A 5 12.73 7.45 -17.40
CA PHE A 5 12.90 6.71 -16.14
C PHE A 5 14.01 7.32 -15.26
N LEU A 6 15.15 7.69 -15.85
CA LEU A 6 16.21 8.37 -15.11
C LEU A 6 15.78 9.73 -14.56
N ILE A 7 14.94 10.46 -15.29
CA ILE A 7 14.33 11.69 -14.79
C ILE A 7 13.47 11.39 -13.56
N GLN A 8 12.62 10.36 -13.60
CA GLN A 8 11.82 9.94 -12.45
C GLN A 8 12.70 9.58 -11.24
N CYS A 9 13.79 8.83 -11.43
CA CYS A 9 14.73 8.52 -10.35
C CYS A 9 15.35 9.77 -9.72
N LYS A 10 15.61 10.81 -10.51
CA LYS A 10 16.19 12.06 -10.02
C LYS A 10 15.16 12.91 -9.28
N THR A 11 13.97 13.05 -9.82
CA THR A 11 12.89 13.87 -9.25
C THR A 11 12.39 13.28 -7.93
N ARG A 12 12.18 11.96 -7.89
CA ARG A 12 11.54 11.26 -6.76
C ARG A 12 12.51 10.75 -5.69
N LYS A 13 13.79 11.14 -5.76
CA LYS A 13 14.82 10.72 -4.77
C LYS A 13 14.44 11.09 -3.32
N MET A 14 13.89 12.29 -3.12
CA MET A 14 13.49 12.75 -1.79
C MET A 14 12.28 11.98 -1.26
N GLU A 15 11.36 11.61 -2.15
CA GLU A 15 10.18 10.80 -1.81
C GLU A 15 10.60 9.39 -1.37
N VAL A 16 11.49 8.74 -2.13
CA VAL A 16 12.09 7.45 -1.73
C VAL A 16 12.74 7.55 -0.35
N LEU A 17 13.50 8.62 -0.10
CA LEU A 17 14.15 8.82 1.21
C LEU A 17 13.13 8.99 2.34
N GLN A 18 12.02 9.69 2.09
CA GLN A 18 10.92 9.81 3.05
C GLN A 18 10.28 8.46 3.34
N PHE A 19 10.01 7.64 2.32
CA PHE A 19 9.47 6.30 2.53
C PHE A 19 10.42 5.41 3.33
N LEU A 20 11.72 5.45 3.03
CA LEU A 20 12.73 4.74 3.82
C LEU A 20 12.77 5.23 5.27
N ALA A 21 12.77 6.55 5.49
CA ALA A 21 12.78 7.13 6.83
C ALA A 21 11.54 6.74 7.64
N VAL A 22 10.36 6.75 7.01
CA VAL A 22 9.10 6.29 7.63
C VAL A 22 9.18 4.80 7.93
N ALA A 23 9.63 3.97 7.00
CA ALA A 23 9.77 2.53 7.19
C ALA A 23 10.66 2.20 8.40
N PHE A 24 11.87 2.75 8.45
CA PHE A 24 12.81 2.49 9.54
C PHE A 24 12.32 3.10 10.87
N GLY A 25 11.81 4.33 10.86
CA GLY A 25 11.35 5.00 12.08
C GLY A 25 10.17 4.28 12.72
N SER A 26 9.18 3.89 11.91
CA SER A 26 8.01 3.14 12.37
C SER A 26 8.35 1.71 12.77
N TYR A 27 9.30 1.06 12.09
CA TYR A 27 9.83 -0.24 12.47
C TYR A 27 10.49 -0.21 13.86
N VAL A 28 11.44 0.70 14.08
CA VAL A 28 12.13 0.85 15.38
C VAL A 28 11.14 1.19 16.48
N PHE A 29 10.19 2.09 16.20
CA PHE A 29 9.12 2.40 17.14
C PHE A 29 8.30 1.16 17.51
N GLY A 30 7.91 0.33 16.55
CA GLY A 30 7.15 -0.89 16.81
C GLY A 30 7.92 -1.92 17.64
N ILE A 31 9.24 -2.04 17.44
CA ILE A 31 10.11 -2.87 18.30
C ILE A 31 10.11 -2.36 19.75
N ILE A 32 10.26 -1.05 19.96
CA ILE A 32 10.24 -0.45 21.30
C ILE A 32 8.90 -0.70 21.99
N VAL A 33 7.79 -0.46 21.28
CA VAL A 33 6.43 -0.71 21.79
C VAL A 33 6.26 -2.17 22.19
N MET A 34 6.74 -3.11 21.35
CA MET A 34 6.70 -4.54 21.65
C MET A 34 7.46 -4.88 22.95
N MET A 35 8.67 -4.34 23.13
CA MET A 35 9.46 -4.54 24.35
C MET A 35 8.74 -4.00 25.60
N ILE A 36 8.11 -2.82 25.50
CA ILE A 36 7.35 -2.21 26.61
C ILE A 36 6.13 -3.05 26.96
N ILE A 37 5.35 -3.47 25.95
CA ILE A 37 4.16 -4.32 26.14
C ILE A 37 4.58 -5.62 26.84
N ARG A 38 5.68 -6.24 26.42
CA ARG A 38 6.20 -7.45 27.07
C ARG A 38 6.62 -7.23 28.51
N ALA A 39 7.24 -6.10 28.82
CA ALA A 39 7.68 -5.79 30.18
C ALA A 39 6.51 -5.58 31.17
N ASN A 40 5.29 -5.27 30.67
CA ASN A 40 4.18 -4.83 31.53
C ASN A 40 2.93 -5.71 31.48
N THR A 41 2.64 -6.42 30.38
CA THR A 41 1.30 -7.01 30.17
C THR A 41 1.21 -8.38 29.50
N MET A 42 2.25 -8.90 28.84
CA MET A 42 2.12 -10.17 28.09
C MET A 42 2.40 -11.40 28.95
N GLU A 43 1.59 -12.45 28.80
CA GLU A 43 1.95 -13.81 29.24
C GLU A 43 3.24 -14.26 28.52
N GLU A 44 4.07 -15.06 29.19
CA GLU A 44 5.50 -15.26 28.85
C GLU A 44 5.79 -15.73 27.41
N ASN A 45 4.80 -16.31 26.70
CA ASN A 45 5.04 -17.13 25.50
C ASN A 45 4.55 -16.57 24.15
N GLU A 46 3.84 -15.42 24.09
CA GLU A 46 3.22 -14.95 22.82
C GLU A 46 3.91 -13.72 22.18
N CYS A 47 4.55 -13.88 21.01
CA CYS A 47 5.23 -12.79 20.30
C CYS A 47 4.53 -12.42 18.99
N VAL A 48 4.44 -11.12 18.73
CA VAL A 48 3.98 -10.56 17.45
C VAL A 48 5.10 -9.70 16.86
N THR A 49 5.33 -9.80 15.54
CA THR A 49 6.27 -8.92 14.81
C THR A 49 5.69 -7.52 14.63
N LEU A 50 5.52 -6.80 15.75
CA LEU A 50 4.89 -5.47 15.80
C LEU A 50 5.70 -4.41 15.06
N GLY A 51 7.04 -4.52 15.01
CA GLY A 51 7.89 -3.63 14.23
C GLY A 51 7.52 -3.65 12.75
N MET A 52 7.53 -4.84 12.14
CA MET A 52 7.15 -5.05 10.76
C MET A 52 5.69 -4.67 10.49
N LEU A 53 4.76 -5.01 11.40
CA LEU A 53 3.34 -4.71 11.22
C LEU A 53 3.08 -3.20 11.19
N ILE A 54 3.66 -2.46 12.14
CA ILE A 54 3.53 -1.00 12.21
C ILE A 54 4.21 -0.35 11.00
N ALA A 55 5.39 -0.85 10.59
CA ALA A 55 6.09 -0.34 9.42
C ALA A 55 5.32 -0.55 8.11
N MET A 56 4.72 -1.74 7.94
CA MET A 56 3.86 -2.03 6.80
C MET A 56 2.64 -1.11 6.77
N ALA A 57 1.95 -0.92 7.91
CA ALA A 57 0.79 -0.05 7.99
C ALA A 57 1.15 1.42 7.69
N ALA A 58 2.25 1.91 8.26
CA ALA A 58 2.74 3.28 8.02
C ALA A 58 3.14 3.48 6.54
N LEU A 59 3.80 2.51 5.93
CA LEU A 59 4.17 2.56 4.52
C LEU A 59 2.96 2.55 3.60
N VAL A 60 1.98 1.65 3.84
CA VAL A 60 0.75 1.63 3.04
C VAL A 60 0.05 2.99 3.10
N PHE A 61 0.02 3.65 4.26
CA PHE A 61 -0.56 4.98 4.38
C PHE A 61 0.24 6.06 3.62
N VAL A 62 1.52 6.20 3.93
CA VAL A 62 2.35 7.29 3.40
C VAL A 62 2.64 7.12 1.92
N HIS A 63 2.90 5.89 1.46
CA HIS A 63 3.09 5.60 0.04
C HIS A 63 1.81 5.90 -0.74
N PHE A 64 0.68 5.34 -0.34
CA PHE A 64 -0.58 5.48 -1.07
C PHE A 64 -0.97 6.94 -1.30
N PHE A 65 -0.94 7.77 -0.24
CA PHE A 65 -1.26 9.19 -0.37
C PHE A 65 -0.12 9.98 -1.00
N GLY A 66 1.14 9.67 -0.67
CA GLY A 66 2.32 10.30 -1.23
C GLY A 66 2.32 10.24 -2.75
N ILE A 67 2.18 9.04 -3.32
CA ILE A 67 2.14 8.81 -4.76
C ILE A 67 0.99 9.57 -5.43
N ILE A 68 -0.22 9.56 -4.84
CA ILE A 68 -1.37 10.29 -5.42
C ILE A 68 -1.05 11.79 -5.55
N PHE A 69 -0.49 12.41 -4.52
CA PHE A 69 -0.16 13.84 -4.54
C PHE A 69 1.04 14.15 -5.44
N SER A 70 2.12 13.35 -5.34
CA SER A 70 3.30 13.46 -6.19
C SER A 70 2.91 13.35 -7.67
N PHE A 71 2.08 12.37 -8.03
CA PHE A 71 1.59 12.21 -9.40
C PHE A 71 0.83 13.44 -9.89
N VAL A 72 -0.08 13.99 -9.07
CA VAL A 72 -0.86 15.20 -9.44
C VAL A 72 0.04 16.40 -9.69
N GLY A 73 1.01 16.65 -8.79
CA GLY A 73 1.93 17.79 -8.90
C GLY A 73 2.90 17.65 -10.07
N GLU A 74 3.51 16.48 -10.22
CA GLU A 74 4.53 16.23 -11.23
C GLU A 74 3.93 16.07 -12.64
N PHE A 75 2.69 15.59 -12.77
CA PHE A 75 2.05 15.40 -14.09
C PHE A 75 1.90 16.74 -14.83
N ASN A 76 1.32 17.75 -14.19
CA ASN A 76 1.12 19.06 -14.83
C ASN A 76 2.47 19.69 -15.21
N MET A 77 3.46 19.60 -14.32
CA MET A 77 4.81 20.10 -14.57
C MET A 77 5.45 19.41 -15.78
N ALA A 78 5.41 18.08 -15.83
CA ALA A 78 6.02 17.32 -16.91
C ALA A 78 5.40 17.62 -18.27
N ILE A 79 4.06 17.74 -18.36
CA ILE A 79 3.38 18.07 -19.61
C ILE A 79 3.68 19.52 -20.03
N SER A 80 3.70 20.47 -19.10
CA SER A 80 4.09 21.87 -19.37
C SER A 80 5.53 21.99 -19.88
N MET A 81 6.43 21.10 -19.44
CA MET A 81 7.82 21.02 -19.92
C MET A 81 7.96 20.25 -21.25
N GLY A 82 6.85 19.88 -21.91
CA GLY A 82 6.85 19.25 -23.23
C GLY A 82 6.91 17.72 -23.23
N ALA A 83 6.82 17.05 -22.07
CA ALA A 83 6.71 15.60 -22.03
C ALA A 83 5.38 15.12 -22.61
N THR A 84 5.39 14.00 -23.33
CA THR A 84 4.14 13.38 -23.77
C THR A 84 3.48 12.62 -22.62
N ARG A 85 2.14 12.67 -22.54
CA ARG A 85 1.36 11.96 -21.51
C ARG A 85 1.68 10.47 -21.44
N ARG A 86 1.81 9.79 -22.59
CA ARG A 86 2.17 8.36 -22.65
C ARG A 86 3.54 8.09 -22.05
N ALA A 87 4.52 8.90 -22.41
CA ALA A 87 5.89 8.68 -21.98
C ALA A 87 6.08 9.00 -20.49
N TYR A 88 5.37 10.01 -19.96
CA TYR A 88 5.37 10.35 -18.54
C TYR A 88 4.69 9.26 -17.70
N VAL A 89 3.43 8.90 -18.01
CA VAL A 89 2.66 7.91 -17.25
C VAL A 89 3.35 6.54 -17.27
N GLY A 90 3.90 6.13 -18.42
CA GLY A 90 4.67 4.90 -18.53
C GLY A 90 5.93 4.90 -17.67
N SER A 91 6.71 5.98 -17.67
CA SER A 91 7.90 6.07 -16.79
C SER A 91 7.54 6.14 -15.32
N TYR A 92 6.45 6.82 -14.98
CA TYR A 92 5.98 6.95 -13.60
C TYR A 92 5.52 5.59 -13.06
N ALA A 93 4.72 4.85 -13.84
CA ALA A 93 4.28 3.50 -13.49
C ALA A 93 5.48 2.55 -13.27
N LEU A 94 6.48 2.59 -14.17
CA LEU A 94 7.68 1.76 -14.06
C LEU A 94 8.49 2.09 -12.80
N PHE A 95 8.67 3.38 -12.49
CA PHE A 95 9.35 3.79 -11.28
C PHE A 95 8.57 3.37 -10.02
N ASN A 96 7.25 3.58 -10.01
CA ASN A 96 6.38 3.20 -8.90
C ASN A 96 6.42 1.69 -8.62
N MET A 97 6.41 0.86 -9.67
CA MET A 97 6.56 -0.59 -9.51
C MET A 97 7.93 -0.97 -8.96
N ALA A 98 9.00 -0.32 -9.40
CA ALA A 98 10.35 -0.57 -8.89
C ALA A 98 10.50 -0.12 -7.42
N GLU A 99 9.89 1.00 -7.06
CA GLU A 99 9.85 1.53 -5.70
C GLU A 99 9.07 0.59 -4.76
N LEU A 100 7.86 0.18 -5.14
CA LEU A 100 7.07 -0.81 -4.40
C LEU A 100 7.84 -2.12 -4.20
N ALA A 101 8.49 -2.64 -5.24
CA ALA A 101 9.33 -3.84 -5.14
C ALA A 101 10.48 -3.65 -4.14
N GLY A 102 11.10 -2.47 -4.12
CA GLY A 102 12.16 -2.12 -3.16
C GLY A 102 11.65 -2.02 -1.73
N LEU A 103 10.49 -1.40 -1.50
CA LEU A 103 9.87 -1.26 -0.19
C LEU A 103 9.36 -2.60 0.36
N GLU A 104 8.79 -3.44 -0.49
CA GLU A 104 8.42 -4.82 -0.13
C GLU A 104 9.65 -5.63 0.26
N LEU A 105 10.72 -5.58 -0.53
CA LEU A 105 11.99 -6.26 -0.19
C LEU A 105 12.52 -5.77 1.16
N LEU A 106 12.48 -4.46 1.41
CA LEU A 106 12.89 -3.87 2.69
C LEU A 106 12.06 -4.42 3.85
N LEU A 107 10.72 -4.43 3.73
CA LEU A 107 9.83 -4.97 4.76
C LEU A 107 10.10 -6.46 5.02
N PHE A 108 10.35 -7.24 3.96
CA PHE A 108 10.71 -8.65 4.09
C PHE A 108 12.00 -8.84 4.91
N VAL A 109 13.04 -8.07 4.58
CA VAL A 109 14.32 -8.12 5.31
C VAL A 109 14.14 -7.69 6.76
N LEU A 110 13.43 -6.59 7.02
CA LEU A 110 13.12 -6.13 8.37
C LEU A 110 12.34 -7.18 9.17
N GLY A 111 11.34 -7.82 8.57
CA GLY A 111 10.59 -8.92 9.21
C GLY A 111 11.45 -10.12 9.58
N LYS A 112 12.41 -10.49 8.73
CA LYS A 112 13.39 -11.55 9.05
C LYS A 112 14.35 -11.14 10.16
N ILE A 113 14.81 -9.89 10.16
CA ILE A 113 15.63 -9.35 11.25
C ILE A 113 14.87 -9.35 12.56
N GLU A 114 13.62 -8.89 12.58
CA GLU A 114 12.76 -8.90 13.77
C GLU A 114 12.54 -10.32 14.28
N SER A 115 12.21 -11.26 13.40
CA SER A 115 12.05 -12.67 13.77
C SER A 115 13.31 -13.27 14.38
N ALA A 116 14.49 -12.93 13.83
CA ALA A 116 15.77 -13.36 14.38
C ALA A 116 16.05 -12.70 15.74
N LEU A 117 15.77 -11.40 15.88
CA LEU A 117 15.91 -10.66 17.12
C LEU A 117 15.05 -11.27 18.24
N MET A 118 13.80 -11.62 17.93
CA MET A 118 12.90 -12.25 18.90
C MET A 118 13.39 -13.62 19.34
N ARG A 119 13.93 -14.44 18.44
CA ARG A 119 14.53 -15.74 18.80
C ARG A 119 15.76 -15.61 19.71
N VAL A 120 16.53 -14.53 19.56
CA VAL A 120 17.74 -14.29 20.37
C VAL A 120 17.39 -13.71 21.74
N ILE A 121 16.49 -12.72 21.79
CA ILE A 121 16.14 -12.03 23.05
C ILE A 121 15.11 -12.83 23.85
N TYR A 122 14.16 -13.47 23.19
CA TYR A 122 13.03 -14.19 23.79
C TYR A 122 12.89 -15.61 23.20
N PRO A 123 13.83 -16.53 23.51
CA PRO A 123 13.87 -17.87 22.91
C PRO A 123 12.69 -18.78 23.28
N GLN A 124 11.99 -18.48 24.38
CA GLN A 124 10.81 -19.23 24.85
C GLN A 124 9.51 -18.82 24.13
N CYS A 125 9.58 -17.85 23.21
CA CYS A 125 8.43 -17.19 22.65
C CYS A 125 8.03 -17.77 21.28
N GLU A 126 6.76 -18.14 21.12
CA GLU A 126 6.20 -18.52 19.82
C GLU A 126 5.72 -17.27 19.08
N VAL A 127 6.16 -17.12 17.83
CA VAL A 127 5.72 -16.00 16.97
C VAL A 127 4.37 -16.36 16.36
N ILE A 128 3.29 -15.76 16.87
CA ILE A 128 1.91 -16.08 16.47
C ILE A 128 1.58 -15.51 15.08
N LEU A 129 2.16 -14.36 14.74
CA LEU A 129 1.90 -13.67 13.49
C LEU A 129 3.22 -13.40 12.76
N ASP A 130 3.62 -14.32 11.89
CA ASP A 130 4.72 -14.11 10.95
C ASP A 130 4.16 -13.57 9.62
N LEU A 131 4.31 -12.27 9.38
CA LEU A 131 3.89 -11.62 8.13
C LEU A 131 4.76 -12.03 6.93
N THR A 132 5.96 -12.57 7.16
CA THR A 132 6.87 -12.96 6.08
C THR A 132 6.34 -14.15 5.26
N GLN A 133 5.37 -14.90 5.79
CA GLN A 133 4.68 -15.97 5.03
C GLN A 133 3.87 -15.45 3.84
N TYR A 134 3.41 -14.20 3.90
CA TYR A 134 2.59 -13.57 2.85
C TYR A 134 3.44 -12.99 1.71
N PHE A 135 4.77 -12.91 1.89
CA PHE A 135 5.73 -12.47 0.86
C PHE A 135 6.00 -13.55 -0.19
N GLN A 136 4.95 -14.16 -0.73
CA GLN A 136 5.08 -15.07 -1.87
C GLN A 136 5.08 -14.27 -3.18
N TRP A 137 5.88 -14.71 -4.16
CA TRP A 137 6.06 -14.02 -5.44
C TRP A 137 4.75 -13.68 -6.16
N LYS A 138 3.74 -14.55 -6.04
CA LYS A 138 2.41 -14.33 -6.64
C LYS A 138 1.69 -13.12 -6.01
N TYR A 139 1.74 -12.98 -4.68
CA TYR A 139 1.09 -11.89 -3.97
C TYR A 139 1.87 -10.59 -4.11
N LEU A 140 3.20 -10.64 -4.09
CA LEU A 140 4.05 -9.45 -4.28
C LEU A 140 3.86 -8.83 -5.66
N LEU A 141 3.87 -9.64 -6.72
CA LEU A 141 3.58 -9.13 -8.06
C LEU A 141 2.17 -8.53 -8.16
N ALA A 142 1.18 -9.15 -7.50
CA ALA A 142 -0.17 -8.62 -7.48
C ALA A 142 -0.27 -7.28 -6.73
N VAL A 143 0.46 -7.12 -5.62
CA VAL A 143 0.51 -5.86 -4.85
C VAL A 143 1.23 -4.79 -5.67
N ILE A 144 2.42 -5.06 -6.21
CA ILE A 144 3.19 -4.11 -7.03
C ILE A 144 2.35 -3.56 -8.19
N VAL A 145 1.76 -4.45 -8.98
CA VAL A 145 0.96 -4.05 -10.16
C VAL A 145 -0.37 -3.45 -9.74
N GLY A 146 -1.06 -4.05 -8.78
CA GLY A 146 -2.37 -3.62 -8.29
C GLY A 146 -2.32 -2.23 -7.66
N MET A 147 -1.39 -2.01 -6.73
CA MET A 147 -1.19 -0.71 -6.08
C MET A 147 -0.82 0.36 -7.09
N THR A 148 0.09 0.07 -8.03
CA THR A 148 0.45 1.03 -9.08
C THR A 148 -0.77 1.44 -9.92
N ILE A 149 -1.62 0.50 -10.31
CA ILE A 149 -2.84 0.80 -11.07
C ILE A 149 -3.80 1.67 -10.24
N VAL A 150 -4.01 1.31 -8.97
CA VAL A 150 -4.90 2.05 -8.07
C VAL A 150 -4.37 3.47 -7.84
N GLU A 151 -3.10 3.63 -7.51
CA GLU A 151 -2.48 4.93 -7.24
C GLU A 151 -2.51 5.84 -8.47
N LEU A 152 -2.19 5.32 -9.65
CA LEU A 152 -2.30 6.08 -10.91
C LEU A 152 -3.74 6.44 -11.26
N PHE A 153 -4.69 5.53 -11.03
CA PHE A 153 -6.11 5.80 -11.24
C PHE A 153 -6.61 6.91 -10.30
N LEU A 154 -6.32 6.80 -9.00
CA LEU A 154 -6.72 7.78 -8.00
C LEU A 154 -6.00 9.12 -8.18
N GLY A 155 -4.73 9.11 -8.60
CA GLY A 155 -4.00 10.27 -9.06
C GLY A 155 -4.70 10.94 -10.25
N ALA A 156 -5.13 10.18 -11.26
CA ALA A 156 -5.87 10.69 -12.41
C ALA A 156 -7.26 11.25 -12.03
N VAL A 157 -7.98 10.59 -11.13
CA VAL A 157 -9.27 11.05 -10.59
C VAL A 157 -9.08 12.36 -9.82
N THR A 158 -8.08 12.43 -8.94
CA THR A 158 -7.77 13.63 -8.16
C THR A 158 -7.34 14.78 -9.07
N LEU A 159 -6.52 14.51 -10.09
CA LEU A 159 -6.12 15.50 -11.08
C LEU A 159 -7.33 16.05 -11.86
N ARG A 160 -8.31 15.19 -12.18
CA ARG A 160 -9.48 15.57 -12.98
C ARG A 160 -10.54 16.35 -12.19
N PHE A 161 -10.82 15.92 -10.97
CA PHE A 161 -11.94 16.42 -10.17
C PHE A 161 -11.50 17.27 -8.97
N GLY A 162 -10.19 17.40 -8.76
CA GLY A 162 -9.58 18.21 -7.71
C GLY A 162 -9.89 17.70 -6.31
N MET A 163 -9.87 18.63 -5.35
CA MET A 163 -9.96 18.34 -3.91
C MET A 163 -11.26 17.63 -3.50
N LYS A 164 -12.36 17.81 -4.24
CA LYS A 164 -13.64 17.13 -3.94
C LYS A 164 -13.52 15.62 -4.09
N ALA A 165 -12.82 15.15 -5.12
CA ALA A 165 -12.59 13.72 -5.29
C ALA A 165 -11.63 13.17 -4.24
N PHE A 166 -10.62 13.95 -3.83
CA PHE A 166 -9.75 13.56 -2.73
C PHE A 166 -10.53 13.30 -1.44
N TRP A 167 -11.45 14.19 -1.05
CA TRP A 167 -12.28 13.99 0.15
C TRP A 167 -13.13 12.72 0.06
N ALA A 168 -13.64 12.38 -1.12
CA ALA A 168 -14.36 11.13 -1.33
C ALA A 168 -13.44 9.90 -1.19
N ILE A 169 -12.24 9.95 -1.78
CA ILE A 169 -11.21 8.90 -1.66
C ILE A 169 -10.81 8.70 -0.20
N TRP A 170 -10.56 9.80 0.51
CA TRP A 170 -10.22 9.78 1.93
C TRP A 170 -11.34 9.18 2.77
N ALA A 171 -12.60 9.57 2.54
CA ALA A 171 -13.74 9.02 3.27
C ALA A 171 -13.93 7.52 3.03
N ILE A 172 -13.78 7.07 1.77
CA ILE A 172 -13.82 5.63 1.42
C ILE A 172 -12.68 4.89 2.11
N TRP A 173 -11.47 5.45 2.09
CA TRP A 173 -10.31 4.86 2.75
C TRP A 173 -10.52 4.72 4.27
N MET A 174 -11.02 5.78 4.94
CA MET A 174 -11.35 5.76 6.37
C MET A 174 -12.44 4.73 6.68
N PHE A 175 -13.44 4.59 5.81
CA PHE A 175 -14.47 3.57 5.97
C PHE A 175 -13.86 2.16 5.91
N VAL A 176 -13.03 1.89 4.91
CA VAL A 176 -12.40 0.57 4.71
C VAL A 176 -11.44 0.22 5.84
N THR A 177 -10.75 1.18 6.44
CA THR A 177 -9.79 0.90 7.53
C THR A 177 -10.43 0.83 8.91
N LEU A 178 -11.42 1.69 9.21
CA LEU A 178 -12.00 1.76 10.56
C LEU A 178 -13.21 0.86 10.75
N VAL A 179 -14.06 0.71 9.73
CA VAL A 179 -15.32 -0.01 9.87
C VAL A 179 -15.10 -1.51 10.11
N PRO A 180 -14.23 -2.22 9.37
CA PRO A 180 -14.00 -3.64 9.65
C PRO A 180 -13.52 -3.90 11.09
N ALA A 181 -12.64 -3.06 11.63
CA ALA A 181 -12.19 -3.18 13.02
C ALA A 181 -13.37 -3.08 14.00
N LYS A 182 -14.32 -2.17 13.75
CA LYS A 182 -15.53 -2.00 14.56
C LYS A 182 -16.57 -3.10 14.34
N LEU A 183 -16.62 -3.70 13.15
CA LEU A 183 -17.53 -4.80 12.84
C LEU A 183 -17.10 -6.10 13.54
N ILE A 184 -15.81 -6.34 13.68
CA ILE A 184 -15.26 -7.54 14.34
C ILE A 184 -15.57 -7.54 15.85
N GLU A 185 -15.69 -6.38 16.48
CA GLU A 185 -16.11 -6.24 17.89
C GLU A 185 -17.57 -6.67 18.11
N ASN A 186 -18.40 -6.79 17.06
CA ASN A 186 -19.81 -7.14 17.16
C ASN A 186 -20.08 -8.51 16.51
N GLU A 187 -20.00 -9.58 17.30
CA GLU A 187 -20.17 -10.97 16.85
C GLU A 187 -21.49 -11.20 16.08
N ALA A 188 -22.59 -10.56 16.49
CA ALA A 188 -23.88 -10.70 15.83
C ALA A 188 -23.90 -10.05 14.43
N LEU A 189 -23.21 -8.93 14.27
CA LEU A 189 -23.09 -8.23 12.99
C LEU A 189 -22.05 -8.90 12.09
N ALA A 190 -20.95 -9.41 12.66
CA ALA A 190 -19.95 -10.21 11.97
C ALA A 190 -20.55 -11.52 11.43
N ALA A 191 -21.37 -12.21 12.22
CA ALA A 191 -22.09 -13.42 11.79
C ALA A 191 -23.08 -13.12 10.65
N LYS A 192 -23.80 -11.99 10.72
CA LYS A 192 -24.69 -11.55 9.62
C LYS A 192 -23.93 -11.18 8.35
N MET A 193 -22.79 -10.49 8.46
CA MET A 193 -21.90 -10.19 7.34
C MET A 193 -21.32 -11.47 6.72
N HIS A 194 -20.92 -12.43 7.55
CA HIS A 194 -20.44 -13.73 7.10
C HIS A 194 -21.53 -14.52 6.38
N GLN A 195 -22.74 -14.57 6.93
CA GLN A 195 -23.91 -15.21 6.32
C GLN A 195 -24.30 -14.52 5.00
N PHE A 196 -24.25 -13.19 4.94
CA PHE A 196 -24.48 -12.40 3.73
C PHE A 196 -23.41 -12.69 2.66
N GLY A 197 -22.15 -12.81 3.08
CA GLY A 197 -21.05 -13.24 2.21
C GLY A 197 -21.29 -14.65 1.65
N MET A 198 -21.70 -15.59 2.49
CA MET A 198 -22.02 -16.95 2.05
C MET A 198 -23.20 -16.97 1.06
N GLN A 199 -24.22 -16.13 1.24
CA GLN A 199 -25.37 -16.01 0.32
C GLN A 199 -25.00 -15.42 -1.05
N ILE A 200 -23.99 -14.55 -1.11
CA ILE A 200 -23.50 -13.96 -2.38
C ILE A 200 -22.57 -14.94 -3.14
N GLY A 201 -22.34 -16.14 -2.61
CA GLY A 201 -21.56 -17.18 -3.30
C GLY A 201 -20.05 -17.09 -3.06
N PHE A 202 -19.61 -16.45 -1.97
CA PHE A 202 -18.20 -16.38 -1.57
C PHE A 202 -17.60 -17.72 -1.08
N GLY A 203 -18.24 -18.87 -1.33
CA GLY A 203 -17.73 -20.19 -0.94
C GLY A 203 -16.38 -20.57 -1.56
N ASN A 204 -15.94 -19.85 -2.60
CA ASN A 204 -14.59 -19.94 -3.16
C ASN A 204 -13.93 -18.53 -3.24
N ILE A 205 -13.92 -17.85 -2.09
CA ILE A 205 -13.64 -16.41 -1.92
C ILE A 205 -12.37 -15.95 -2.64
N VAL A 206 -11.31 -16.75 -2.62
CA VAL A 206 -9.99 -16.37 -3.15
C VAL A 206 -10.01 -16.26 -4.67
N GLN A 207 -10.64 -17.21 -5.38
CA GLN A 207 -10.64 -17.23 -6.85
C GLN A 207 -11.54 -16.13 -7.42
N TYR A 208 -12.70 -15.88 -6.81
CA TYR A 208 -13.57 -14.78 -7.19
C TYR A 208 -12.95 -13.42 -6.92
N LEU A 209 -12.26 -13.23 -5.79
CA LEU A 209 -11.56 -11.99 -5.48
C LEU A 209 -10.45 -11.70 -6.48
N VAL A 210 -9.71 -12.71 -6.94
CA VAL A 210 -8.69 -12.53 -7.98
C VAL A 210 -9.32 -12.09 -9.30
N VAL A 211 -10.39 -12.75 -9.75
CA VAL A 211 -11.07 -12.38 -11.02
C VAL A 211 -11.66 -10.98 -10.95
N VAL A 212 -12.38 -10.66 -9.87
CA VAL A 212 -12.95 -9.33 -9.64
C VAL A 212 -11.85 -8.27 -9.56
N GLY A 213 -10.73 -8.57 -8.88
CA GLY A 213 -9.58 -7.68 -8.77
C GLY A 213 -8.94 -7.38 -10.13
N VAL A 214 -8.77 -8.38 -10.99
CA VAL A 214 -8.25 -8.19 -12.35
C VAL A 214 -9.20 -7.34 -13.19
N ILE A 215 -10.52 -7.62 -13.15
CA ILE A 215 -11.51 -6.83 -13.87
C ILE A 215 -11.49 -5.37 -13.40
N ALA A 216 -11.47 -5.15 -12.09
CA ALA A 216 -11.38 -3.81 -11.49
C ALA A 216 -10.10 -3.09 -11.93
N ALA A 217 -8.96 -3.77 -11.92
CA ALA A 217 -7.68 -3.20 -12.36
C ALA A 217 -7.72 -2.77 -13.84
N VAL A 218 -8.30 -3.59 -14.72
CA VAL A 218 -8.46 -3.24 -16.14
C VAL A 218 -9.36 -2.02 -16.30
N ILE A 219 -10.51 -1.98 -15.60
CA ILE A 219 -11.43 -0.84 -15.63
C ILE A 219 -10.74 0.44 -15.15
N MET A 220 -10.02 0.37 -14.01
CA MET A 220 -9.28 1.51 -13.46
C MET A 220 -8.19 2.00 -14.42
N ALA A 221 -7.43 1.10 -15.03
CA ALA A 221 -6.41 1.47 -16.01
C ALA A 221 -7.02 2.18 -17.23
N VAL A 222 -8.14 1.66 -17.76
CA VAL A 222 -8.82 2.24 -18.93
C VAL A 222 -9.44 3.60 -18.60
N LEU A 223 -10.16 3.71 -17.48
CA LEU A 223 -10.79 4.96 -17.05
C LEU A 223 -9.73 6.02 -16.68
N GLY A 224 -8.69 5.63 -15.93
CA GLY A 224 -7.58 6.49 -15.58
C GLY A 224 -6.90 7.06 -16.82
N TRP A 225 -6.60 6.21 -17.81
CA TRP A 225 -6.03 6.67 -19.07
C TRP A 225 -6.94 7.64 -19.82
N ASN A 226 -8.26 7.38 -19.85
CA ASN A 226 -9.23 8.26 -20.49
C ASN A 226 -9.30 9.64 -19.82
N PHE A 227 -9.18 9.72 -18.50
CA PHE A 227 -9.11 11.00 -17.79
C PHE A 227 -7.83 11.75 -18.14
N LEU A 228 -6.67 11.09 -18.08
CA LEU A 228 -5.37 11.71 -18.37
C LEU A 228 -5.28 12.22 -19.81
N LYS A 229 -5.82 11.48 -20.78
CA LYS A 229 -5.83 11.88 -22.19
C LYS A 229 -6.61 13.18 -22.43
N LYS A 230 -7.69 13.41 -21.67
CA LYS A 230 -8.58 14.57 -21.79
C LYS A 230 -8.25 15.70 -20.81
N GLN A 231 -7.15 15.57 -20.06
CA GLN A 231 -6.80 16.54 -19.04
C GLN A 231 -6.20 17.81 -19.66
N SER A 232 -6.79 18.97 -19.37
CA SER A 232 -6.23 20.28 -19.67
C SER A 232 -5.06 20.56 -18.73
N VAL A 233 -3.96 21.08 -19.28
CA VAL A 233 -2.81 21.49 -18.48
C VAL A 233 -3.21 22.75 -17.72
N THR A 234 -3.25 22.67 -16.39
CA THR A 234 -3.44 23.83 -15.52
C THR A 234 -2.06 24.27 -15.04
N VAL A 235 -1.67 25.49 -15.40
CA VAL A 235 -0.42 26.15 -14.96
C VAL A 235 -0.68 26.83 -13.63
#